data_AF-A0A7J0C9E2-F1
#
_entry.id   AF-A0A7J0C9E2-F1
#
_cell.length_a   1.000
_cell.length_b   1.000
_cell.length_c   1.000
_cell.angle_alpha   90.00
_cell.angle_beta   90.00
_cell.angle_gamma   90.00
#
_symmetry.space_group_name_H-M   'P 1'
#
loop_
_entity.id
_entity.type
_entity.pdbx_description
1 polymer ?
#
loop_
_entity_poly.entity_id
_entity_poly.type
_entity_poly.pdbx_seq_one_letter_code
_entity_poly.pdbx_strand_id
1 'polypeptide(L)'
;MSHTLAVMRQRPVGTATRGTTNPNRLRRMDRWIAATHGAALHRSDFPVAVDLGYGAAPWTAVELLARLRTAAPRTAVVGIEIDPERVAAAQPYEREGLTFLHGGFEIPLPPGAGAGPGTGAGTWVTGGAVLGGLR
;
A
#
# COMPACT_ATOMS: atom_id res chain seq x y z
N MET A 1 -22.92 -25.82 -3.87
CA MET A 1 -22.19 -26.01 -2.60
C MET A 1 -21.16 -24.89 -2.50
N SER A 2 -21.47 -23.83 -1.74
CA SER A 2 -20.65 -22.61 -1.68
C SER A 2 -19.70 -22.68 -0.49
N HIS A 3 -18.39 -22.88 -0.74
CA HIS A 3 -17.37 -22.79 0.30
C HIS A 3 -16.96 -21.32 0.44
N THR A 4 -17.53 -20.64 1.43
CA THR A 4 -16.99 -19.36 1.92
C THR A 4 -15.70 -19.69 2.67
N LEU A 5 -14.54 -19.43 2.07
CA LEU A 5 -13.27 -19.52 2.77
C LEU A 5 -13.23 -18.41 3.83
N ALA A 6 -13.44 -18.79 5.08
CA ALA A 6 -13.18 -17.93 6.22
C ALA A 6 -11.68 -17.60 6.23
N VAL A 7 -11.31 -16.40 5.83
CA VAL A 7 -9.96 -15.88 6.07
C VAL A 7 -9.81 -15.78 7.58
N MET A 8 -9.04 -16.71 8.16
CA MET A 8 -8.70 -16.67 9.57
C MET A 8 -7.95 -15.37 9.85
N ARG A 9 -8.58 -14.46 10.60
CA ARG A 9 -7.96 -13.21 11.05
C ARG A 9 -6.90 -13.54 12.10
N GLN A 10 -5.68 -13.78 11.64
CA GLN A 10 -4.50 -13.83 12.51
C GLN A 10 -4.30 -12.44 13.14
N ARG A 11 -3.91 -12.41 14.42
CA ARG A 11 -3.60 -11.16 15.11
C ARG A 11 -2.31 -10.57 14.50
N PRO A 12 -2.29 -9.29 14.11
CA PRO A 12 -1.10 -8.66 13.55
C PRO A 12 0.14 -8.82 14.44
N VAL A 13 1.29 -9.09 13.82
CA VAL A 13 2.57 -9.30 14.53
C VAL A 13 3.53 -8.18 14.17
N GLY A 14 3.86 -7.33 15.14
CA GLY A 14 4.78 -6.22 14.95
C GLY A 14 4.86 -5.30 16.17
N THR A 15 5.88 -4.45 16.22
CA THR A 15 6.02 -3.40 17.24
C THR A 15 5.57 -2.07 16.65
N ALA A 16 4.69 -1.35 17.35
CA ALA A 16 4.23 -0.05 16.90
C ALA A 16 5.40 0.91 16.64
N THR A 17 5.38 1.61 15.50
CA THR A 17 6.40 2.60 15.15
C THR A 17 6.34 3.79 16.11
N ARG A 18 7.50 4.43 16.36
CA ARG A 18 7.61 5.67 17.16
C ARG A 18 6.84 6.77 16.41
N GLY A 19 5.63 7.08 16.88
CA GLY A 19 4.63 7.89 16.19
C GLY A 19 4.96 9.38 16.11
N THR A 20 5.95 9.76 15.32
CA THR A 20 6.35 11.17 15.16
C THR A 20 6.60 11.52 13.70
N THR A 21 5.61 11.30 12.82
CA THR A 21 5.63 11.91 11.49
C THR A 21 4.83 13.21 11.55
N ASN A 22 5.54 14.33 11.69
CA ASN A 22 4.93 15.65 11.58
C ASN A 22 4.31 15.83 10.19
N PRO A 23 3.24 16.65 10.06
CA PRO A 23 2.69 17.01 8.76
C PRO A 23 3.77 17.44 7.77
N ASN A 24 3.62 17.05 6.51
CA ASN A 24 4.52 17.30 5.39
C ASN A 24 5.96 16.78 5.54
N ARG A 25 6.28 15.96 6.56
CA ARG A 25 7.62 15.37 6.71
C ARG A 25 8.02 14.52 5.50
N LEU A 26 7.06 13.88 4.81
CA LEU A 26 7.28 13.02 3.64
C LEU A 26 7.03 13.71 2.29
N ARG A 27 6.72 15.00 2.26
CA ARG A 27 6.33 15.74 1.05
C ARG A 27 7.27 15.57 -0.15
N ARG A 28 8.58 15.39 0.07
CA ARG A 28 9.54 15.11 -1.02
C ARG A 28 9.30 13.72 -1.62
N MET A 29 9.10 12.72 -0.77
CA MET A 29 8.78 11.36 -1.19
C MET A 29 7.45 11.32 -1.92
N ASP A 30 6.39 11.94 -1.38
CA ASP A 30 5.06 11.92 -2.01
C ASP A 30 5.09 12.52 -3.42
N ARG A 31 5.87 13.60 -3.61
CA ARG A 31 6.08 14.20 -4.93
C ARG A 31 6.82 13.28 -5.88
N TRP A 32 7.85 12.61 -5.38
CA TRP A 32 8.60 11.65 -6.18
C TRP A 32 7.71 10.48 -6.59
N ILE A 33 6.93 9.91 -5.67
CA ILE A 33 5.96 8.83 -5.97
C ILE A 33 4.97 9.30 -7.04
N ALA A 34 4.36 10.48 -6.87
CA ALA A 34 3.40 11.01 -7.83
C ALA A 34 4.03 11.25 -9.21
N ALA A 35 5.25 11.78 -9.28
CA ALA A 35 5.95 12.03 -10.54
C ALA A 35 6.36 10.71 -11.24
N THR A 36 6.87 9.75 -10.48
CA THR A 36 7.41 8.49 -11.02
C THR A 36 6.31 7.49 -11.37
N HIS A 37 5.28 7.38 -10.53
CA HIS A 37 4.24 6.36 -10.68
C HIS A 37 2.90 6.91 -11.19
N GLY A 38 2.72 8.23 -11.28
CA GLY A 38 1.45 8.86 -11.66
C GLY A 38 0.87 8.35 -12.97
N ALA A 39 1.70 8.19 -14.01
CA ALA A 39 1.25 7.67 -15.30
C ALA A 39 0.79 6.20 -15.25
N ALA A 40 1.46 5.37 -14.43
CA ALA A 40 1.05 3.98 -14.22
C ALA A 40 -0.25 3.89 -13.43
N LEU A 41 -0.38 4.70 -12.37
CA LEU A 41 -1.61 4.81 -11.57
C LEU A 41 -2.78 5.30 -12.42
N HIS A 42 -2.56 6.28 -13.30
CA HIS A 42 -3.60 6.83 -14.17
C HIS A 42 -4.18 5.78 -15.14
N ARG A 43 -3.33 4.89 -15.67
CA ARG A 43 -3.73 3.81 -16.58
C ARG A 43 -4.38 2.62 -15.86
N SER A 44 -4.20 2.49 -14.55
CA SER A 44 -4.88 1.45 -13.77
C SER A 44 -6.36 1.79 -13.62
N ASP A 45 -7.23 0.78 -13.73
CA ASP A 45 -8.67 0.98 -13.54
C ASP A 45 -9.04 1.29 -12.09
N PHE A 46 -8.33 0.67 -11.15
CA PHE A 46 -8.55 0.79 -9.71
C PHE A 46 -7.22 0.96 -8.96
N PRO A 47 -6.54 2.10 -9.11
CA PRO A 47 -5.25 2.33 -8.48
C PRO A 47 -5.37 2.45 -6.96
N VAL A 48 -4.62 1.61 -6.23
CA VAL A 48 -4.55 1.62 -4.76
C VAL A 48 -3.10 1.79 -4.32
N ALA A 49 -2.86 2.74 -3.42
CA ALA A 49 -1.62 2.86 -2.66
C ALA A 49 -1.85 2.49 -1.20
N VAL A 50 -0.83 1.92 -0.56
CA VAL A 50 -0.88 1.52 0.86
C VAL A 50 0.13 2.34 1.65
N ASP A 51 -0.32 3.00 2.71
CA ASP A 51 0.54 3.64 3.71
C ASP A 51 0.59 2.75 4.95
N LEU A 52 1.71 2.04 5.13
CA LEU A 52 1.87 1.03 6.18
C LEU A 52 2.61 1.61 7.38
N GLY A 53 1.95 1.62 8.54
CA GLY A 53 2.50 2.12 9.80
C GLY A 53 2.51 3.65 9.88
N TYR A 54 1.35 4.29 9.67
CA TYR A 54 1.22 5.75 9.67
C TYR A 54 1.48 6.41 11.03
N GLY A 55 1.52 5.63 12.13
CA GLY A 55 1.89 6.12 13.45
C GLY A 55 0.73 6.84 14.17
N ALA A 56 1.07 7.77 15.06
CA ALA A 56 0.10 8.37 15.99
C ALA A 56 -0.99 9.25 15.32
N ALA A 57 -0.75 9.74 14.11
CA ALA A 57 -1.71 10.53 13.36
C ALA A 57 -1.61 10.21 11.86
N PRO A 58 -2.73 10.18 11.12
CA PRO A 58 -2.77 9.64 9.76
C PRO A 58 -2.32 10.65 8.68
N TRP A 59 -1.46 11.62 9.04
CA TRP A 59 -1.12 12.73 8.14
C TRP A 59 -0.45 12.24 6.86
N THR A 60 0.38 11.20 6.94
CA THR A 60 1.04 10.61 5.78
C THR A 60 0.04 10.07 4.76
N ALA A 61 -0.95 9.29 5.20
CA ALA A 61 -1.98 8.76 4.32
C ALA A 61 -2.86 9.85 3.70
N VAL A 62 -3.23 10.87 4.49
CA VAL A 62 -4.02 12.02 4.03
C VAL A 62 -3.26 12.83 2.97
N GLU A 63 -1.99 13.16 3.24
CA GLU A 63 -1.15 13.96 2.36
C GLU A 63 -0.79 13.19 1.08
N LEU A 64 -0.54 11.89 1.20
CA LEU A 64 -0.28 11.01 0.06
C LEU A 64 -1.48 10.95 -0.88
N LEU A 65 -2.71 10.76 -0.35
CA LEU A 65 -3.92 10.78 -1.19
C LEU A 65 -4.04 12.09 -1.96
N ALA A 66 -3.89 13.21 -1.25
CA ALA A 66 -3.98 14.55 -1.85
C ALA A 66 -2.95 14.72 -2.98
N ARG A 67 -1.72 14.19 -2.80
CA ARG A 67 -0.68 14.20 -3.83
C ARG A 67 -1.00 13.30 -5.02
N LEU A 68 -1.36 12.05 -4.78
CA LEU A 68 -1.56 11.07 -5.86
C LEU A 68 -2.73 11.44 -6.75
N ARG A 69 -3.80 12.01 -6.17
CA ARG A 69 -4.97 12.47 -6.93
C ARG A 69 -4.69 13.62 -7.88
N THR A 70 -3.61 14.37 -7.72
CA THR A 70 -3.21 15.37 -8.73
C THR A 70 -2.70 14.73 -10.02
N ALA A 71 -2.22 13.48 -9.97
CA ALA A 71 -1.72 12.75 -11.13
C ALA A 71 -2.70 11.65 -11.62
N ALA A 72 -3.41 11.00 -10.71
CA ALA A 72 -4.36 9.94 -10.97
C ALA A 72 -5.60 10.11 -10.09
N PRO A 73 -6.65 10.82 -10.57
CA PRO A 73 -7.82 11.21 -9.76
C PRO A 73 -8.57 10.05 -9.11
N ARG A 74 -8.54 8.86 -9.73
CA ARG A 74 -9.19 7.63 -9.24
C ARG A 74 -8.43 6.91 -8.13
N THR A 75 -7.26 7.41 -7.72
CA THR A 75 -6.42 6.74 -6.71
C THR A 75 -7.13 6.68 -5.36
N ALA A 76 -7.10 5.49 -4.78
CA ALA A 76 -7.40 5.24 -3.38
C ALA A 76 -6.12 5.03 -2.58
N VAL A 77 -6.15 5.43 -1.31
CA VAL A 77 -5.10 5.16 -0.32
C VAL A 77 -5.71 4.36 0.82
N VAL A 78 -5.01 3.32 1.25
CA VAL A 78 -5.35 2.54 2.44
C VAL A 78 -4.26 2.76 3.48
N GLY A 79 -4.60 3.39 4.61
CA GLY A 79 -3.72 3.49 5.76
C GLY A 79 -3.84 2.25 6.63
N ILE A 80 -2.73 1.55 6.88
CA ILE A 80 -2.69 0.35 7.71
C ILE A 80 -1.88 0.64 8.97
N GLU A 81 -2.43 0.29 10.12
CA GLU A 81 -1.73 0.42 11.42
C GLU A 81 -2.04 -0.78 12.32
N ILE A 82 -1.04 -1.16 13.13
CA ILE A 82 -1.08 -2.34 13.99
C ILE A 82 -1.75 -2.06 15.34
N ASP A 83 -1.78 -0.79 15.73
CA ASP A 83 -2.41 -0.34 16.97
C ASP A 83 -3.89 0.01 16.70
N PRO A 84 -4.85 -0.75 17.25
CA PRO A 84 -6.27 -0.49 17.02
C PRO A 84 -6.74 0.87 17.56
N GLU A 85 -6.09 1.44 18.57
CA GLU A 85 -6.42 2.77 19.08
C GLU A 85 -6.02 3.86 18.08
N ARG A 86 -4.87 3.70 17.42
CA ARG A 86 -4.45 4.61 16.34
C ARG A 86 -5.36 4.50 15.13
N VAL A 87 -5.85 3.30 14.81
CA VAL A 87 -6.88 3.09 13.77
C VAL A 87 -8.18 3.81 14.11
N ALA A 88 -8.68 3.66 15.33
CA ALA A 88 -9.87 4.37 15.78
C ALA A 88 -9.68 5.90 15.72
N ALA A 89 -8.51 6.41 16.12
CA ALA A 89 -8.18 7.83 16.04
C ALA A 89 -8.07 8.36 14.60
N ALA A 90 -7.78 7.49 13.62
CA ALA A 90 -7.68 7.84 12.21
C ALA A 90 -9.04 7.86 11.48
N GLN A 91 -10.05 7.11 11.96
CA GLN A 91 -11.37 7.01 11.32
C GLN A 91 -12.03 8.37 10.97
N PRO A 92 -11.98 9.41 11.83
CA PRO A 92 -12.56 10.71 11.49
C PRO A 92 -11.95 11.40 10.26
N TYR A 93 -10.78 10.95 9.79
CA TYR A 93 -10.10 11.49 8.61
C TYR A 93 -10.44 10.76 7.30
N GLU A 94 -11.18 9.64 7.38
CA GLU A 94 -11.68 8.92 6.21
C GLU A 94 -12.48 9.86 5.31
N ARG A 95 -12.36 9.62 4.01
CA ARG A 95 -13.05 10.36 2.96
C ARG A 95 -13.06 9.51 1.71
N GLU A 96 -13.73 9.96 0.66
CA GLU A 96 -13.70 9.28 -0.63
C GLU A 96 -12.25 8.96 -1.04
N GLY A 97 -11.94 7.66 -1.21
CA GLY A 97 -10.62 7.15 -1.57
C GLY A 97 -9.57 7.13 -0.46
N LEU A 98 -9.94 7.33 0.80
CA LEU A 98 -9.06 7.08 1.95
C LEU A 98 -9.79 6.28 3.01
N THR A 99 -9.25 5.11 3.35
CA THR A 99 -9.74 4.24 4.41
C THR A 99 -8.61 3.83 5.34
N PHE A 100 -8.96 3.48 6.59
CA PHE A 100 -8.01 2.99 7.58
C PHE A 100 -8.34 1.58 8.06
N LEU A 101 -7.34 0.70 8.03
CA LEU A 101 -7.50 -0.71 8.41
C LEU A 101 -6.50 -1.11 9.50
N HIS A 102 -6.96 -1.99 10.39
CA HIS A 102 -6.08 -2.64 11.37
C HIS A 102 -5.34 -3.81 10.71
N GLY A 103 -4.01 -3.79 10.76
CA GLY A 103 -3.15 -4.79 10.17
C GLY A 103 -1.67 -4.44 10.29
N GLY A 104 -0.79 -5.36 9.88
CA GLY A 104 0.66 -5.19 9.84
C GLY A 104 1.24 -5.57 8.48
N PHE A 105 2.51 -6.01 8.49
CA PHE A 105 3.24 -6.42 7.28
C PHE A 105 2.74 -7.75 6.71
N GLU A 106 1.92 -8.48 7.46
CA GLU A 106 1.22 -9.68 7.05
C GLU A 106 0.06 -9.37 6.09
N ILE A 107 0.36 -8.73 4.96
CA ILE A 107 -0.60 -8.55 3.87
C ILE A 107 -0.65 -9.86 3.06
N PRO A 108 -1.79 -10.58 3.02
CA PRO A 108 -1.95 -11.65 2.06
C PRO A 108 -1.96 -11.02 0.67
N LEU A 109 -0.92 -11.27 -0.12
CA LEU A 109 -0.96 -10.97 -1.54
C LEU A 109 -2.16 -11.74 -2.15
N PRO A 110 -2.97 -11.12 -3.01
CA PRO A 110 -3.96 -11.86 -3.78
C PRO A 110 -3.31 -13.05 -4.48
N PRO A 111 -3.96 -14.22 -4.55
CA PRO A 111 -3.47 -15.32 -5.38
C PRO A 111 -3.20 -14.81 -6.80
N GLY A 112 -1.97 -15.00 -7.28
CA GLY A 112 -1.54 -14.54 -8.62
C GLY A 112 -0.85 -13.18 -8.68
N ALA A 113 -0.73 -12.43 -7.58
CA ALA A 113 0.02 -11.16 -7.56
C ALA A 113 1.56 -11.34 -7.65
N GLY A 114 2.06 -12.57 -7.58
CA GLY A 114 3.49 -12.92 -7.75
C GLY A 114 3.75 -14.16 -8.61
N ALA A 115 2.74 -14.70 -9.28
CA ALA A 115 2.88 -15.87 -10.14
C ALA A 115 2.10 -15.64 -11.43
N GLY A 116 2.83 -15.37 -12.52
CA GLY A 116 2.27 -15.58 -13.85
C GLY A 116 1.85 -17.05 -14.00
N PRO A 117 0.83 -17.34 -14.83
CA PRO A 117 0.40 -18.71 -15.05
C PRO A 117 1.45 -19.42 -15.91
N GLY A 118 2.24 -20.30 -15.28
CA GLY A 118 3.14 -21.21 -15.98
C GLY A 118 4.52 -21.30 -15.34
N THR A 119 4.77 -22.44 -14.70
CA THR A 119 6.09 -23.10 -14.53
C THR A 119 7.30 -22.23 -14.20
N GLY A 120 7.74 -22.27 -12.93
CA GLY A 120 9.16 -22.23 -12.52
C GLY A 120 9.90 -20.90 -12.66
N ALA A 121 10.50 -20.46 -11.54
CA ALA A 121 11.39 -19.29 -11.43
C ALA A 121 10.74 -17.93 -11.74
N GLY A 122 10.23 -17.28 -10.69
CA GLY A 122 9.88 -15.86 -10.76
C GLY A 122 11.13 -15.01 -10.96
N THR A 123 11.28 -14.44 -12.14
CA THR A 123 12.29 -13.42 -12.45
C THR A 123 12.00 -12.15 -11.65
N TRP A 124 12.87 -11.87 -10.69
CA TRP A 124 12.94 -10.55 -10.07
C TRP A 124 13.72 -9.62 -11.00
N VAL A 125 13.10 -8.53 -11.45
CA VAL A 125 13.85 -7.45 -12.09
C VAL A 125 14.56 -6.67 -10.98
N THR A 126 15.75 -7.13 -10.61
CA THR A 126 16.75 -6.27 -9.98
C THR A 126 17.51 -5.55 -11.09
N GLY A 127 17.75 -4.25 -10.92
CA GLY A 127 18.55 -3.49 -11.87
C GLY A 127 19.95 -4.08 -12.00
N GLY A 128 20.35 -4.48 -13.20
CA GLY A 128 21.68 -4.99 -13.51
C GLY A 128 21.65 -6.10 -14.54
N ALA A 129 22.19 -5.82 -15.73
CA ALA A 129 22.27 -6.75 -16.85
C ALA A 129 22.95 -8.09 -16.51
N VAL A 130 22.47 -9.20 -17.07
CA VAL A 130 23.32 -10.34 -17.49
C VAL A 130 22.75 -10.98 -18.76
N LEU A 131 23.68 -11.24 -19.68
CA LEU A 131 23.57 -11.89 -20.97
C LEU A 131 23.14 -13.37 -20.91
N GLY A 132 22.37 -13.79 -21.93
CA GLY A 132 22.70 -14.93 -22.78
C GLY A 132 22.36 -16.36 -22.34
N GLY A 133 21.65 -17.07 -23.23
CA GLY A 133 22.08 -18.40 -23.68
C GLY A 133 21.09 -19.58 -23.52
N LEU A 134 20.56 -20.04 -24.67
CA LEU A 134 20.45 -21.44 -25.15
C LEU A 134 19.94 -22.51 -24.13
N ARG A 135 18.88 -23.30 -24.37
CA ARG A 135 18.25 -23.84 -25.59
C ARG A 135 16.76 -24.05 -25.33
#